data_AF-A0A383C9A7-F1
#
_entry.id   AF-A0A383C9A7-F1
#
_cell.length_a   1.000
_cell.length_b   1.000
_cell.length_c   1.000
_cell.angle_alpha   90.00
_cell.angle_beta   90.00
_cell.angle_gamma   90.00
#
_symmetry.space_group_name_H-M   'P 1'
#
loop_
_entity.id
_entity.type
_entity.pdbx_description
1 polymer ?
#
loop_
_entity_poly.entity_id
_entity_poly.type
_entity_poly.pdbx_seq_one_letter_code
_entity_poly.pdbx_strand_id
1 'polypeptide(L)'
;MKVRPLLLWFLLLALSAAMSAEYSLLREGHPDSYQVKEGDTLWGIAAMFLVDPWHWPEIWQVNLDIDNPHLIYPGDEIILKYVGMDPQLAVRRGPGGRSYKLKPEQRVRHSDRYEKLEPRVRIEPLSGTIPAIPLDAVASLISTGRIVEEETLELAPRILSGKSERLIFGPGDQFYARGTWQEETSVYGI
;
A
#
# COMPACT_ATOMS: atom_id res chain seq x y z
N MET A 1 -42.86 -22.52 71.77
CA MET A 1 -42.99 -23.48 70.65
C MET A 1 -41.59 -23.81 70.15
N LYS A 2 -41.13 -25.06 70.29
CA LYS A 2 -39.80 -25.50 69.82
C LYS A 2 -39.88 -25.71 68.31
N VAL A 3 -39.34 -24.78 67.52
CA VAL A 3 -39.23 -24.95 66.06
C VAL A 3 -38.22 -26.07 65.78
N ARG A 4 -38.67 -27.08 65.05
CA ARG A 4 -37.88 -28.29 64.72
C ARG A 4 -36.75 -27.92 63.76
N PRO A 5 -35.48 -28.34 64.02
CA PRO A 5 -34.31 -27.93 63.21
C PRO A 5 -34.35 -28.44 61.77
N LEU A 6 -35.23 -29.39 61.44
CA LEU A 6 -35.43 -29.91 60.09
C LEU A 6 -35.94 -28.85 59.09
N LEU A 7 -36.73 -27.87 59.55
CA LEU A 7 -37.30 -26.84 58.66
C LEU A 7 -36.23 -25.81 58.25
N LEU A 8 -35.24 -25.58 59.12
CA LEU A 8 -34.07 -24.74 58.85
C LEU A 8 -33.11 -25.39 57.85
N TRP A 9 -32.93 -26.71 57.91
CA TRP A 9 -32.12 -27.43 56.93
C TRP A 9 -32.77 -27.49 55.54
N PHE A 10 -34.10 -27.66 55.48
CA PHE A 10 -34.82 -27.65 54.20
C PHE A 10 -34.81 -26.26 53.54
N LEU A 11 -34.88 -25.20 54.34
CA LEU A 11 -34.76 -23.82 53.85
C LEU A 11 -33.33 -23.51 53.36
N LEU A 12 -32.30 -24.03 54.04
CA LEU A 12 -30.90 -23.83 53.63
C LEU A 12 -30.58 -24.58 52.32
N LEU A 13 -31.16 -25.77 52.13
CA LEU A 13 -30.95 -26.59 50.93
C LEU A 13 -31.69 -25.99 49.71
N ALA A 14 -32.86 -25.40 49.91
CA ALA A 14 -33.59 -24.68 48.87
C ALA A 14 -32.89 -23.38 48.44
N LEU A 15 -32.18 -22.70 49.35
CA LEU A 15 -31.44 -21.47 49.02
C LEU A 15 -30.16 -21.75 48.21
N SER A 16 -29.55 -22.92 48.39
CA SER A 16 -28.37 -23.32 47.60
C SER A 16 -28.72 -23.69 46.15
N ALA A 17 -29.93 -24.18 45.87
CA ALA A 17 -30.36 -24.56 44.51
C ALA A 17 -30.75 -23.35 43.64
N ALA A 18 -31.07 -22.21 44.24
CA ALA A 18 -31.45 -20.99 43.52
C ALA A 18 -30.24 -20.18 42.99
N MET A 19 -29.01 -20.55 43.36
CA MET A 19 -27.78 -19.84 42.93
C MET A 19 -27.05 -20.49 41.76
N SER A 20 -27.54 -21.61 41.22
CA SER A 20 -27.00 -22.24 40.02
C SER A 20 -27.74 -21.75 38.77
N ALA A 21 -27.75 -20.44 38.54
CA ALA A 21 -28.04 -19.91 37.21
C ALA A 21 -26.73 -20.00 36.41
N GLU A 22 -26.56 -21.08 35.66
CA GLU A 22 -25.47 -21.23 34.72
C GLU A 22 -25.63 -20.13 33.67
N TYR A 23 -24.82 -19.07 33.76
CA TYR A 23 -24.83 -17.99 32.79
C TYR A 23 -24.25 -18.54 31.49
N SER A 24 -25.12 -19.03 30.61
CA SER A 24 -24.69 -19.49 29.29
C SER A 24 -24.22 -18.27 28.50
N LEU A 25 -22.90 -18.09 28.42
CA LEU A 25 -22.28 -17.04 27.60
C LEU A 25 -22.73 -17.18 26.14
N LEU A 26 -22.86 -18.43 25.69
CA LEU A 26 -23.20 -18.80 24.33
C LEU A 26 -24.71 -18.83 24.11
N ARG A 27 -25.13 -18.31 22.95
CA ARG A 27 -26.54 -18.33 22.53
C ARG A 27 -26.96 -19.74 22.13
N GLU A 28 -28.17 -20.12 22.49
CA GLU A 28 -28.76 -21.38 22.04
C GLU A 28 -28.90 -21.43 20.51
N GLY A 29 -28.31 -22.43 19.87
CA GLY A 29 -28.30 -22.56 18.41
C GLY A 29 -27.26 -21.69 17.68
N HIS A 30 -26.19 -21.26 18.36
CA HIS A 30 -25.07 -20.59 17.69
C HIS A 30 -24.48 -21.47 16.57
N PRO A 31 -23.93 -20.88 15.51
CA PRO A 31 -23.15 -21.63 14.54
C PRO A 31 -21.83 -22.10 15.17
N ASP A 32 -21.22 -23.15 14.62
CA ASP A 32 -19.85 -23.58 15.00
C ASP A 32 -18.77 -22.73 14.31
N SER A 33 -19.06 -22.28 13.09
CA SER A 33 -18.21 -21.38 12.33
C SER A 33 -19.01 -20.37 11.51
N TYR A 34 -18.38 -19.23 11.23
CA TYR A 34 -18.94 -18.18 10.39
C TYR A 34 -17.89 -17.64 9.44
N GLN A 35 -18.21 -17.60 8.15
CA GLN A 35 -17.36 -16.97 7.15
C GLN A 35 -17.66 -15.47 7.08
N VAL A 36 -16.64 -14.66 7.36
CA VAL A 36 -16.70 -13.20 7.34
C VAL A 36 -17.05 -12.72 5.94
N LYS A 37 -18.04 -11.83 5.82
CA LYS A 37 -18.45 -11.17 4.58
C LYS A 37 -18.08 -9.69 4.61
N GLU A 38 -18.16 -9.04 3.45
CA GLU A 38 -17.92 -7.61 3.32
C GLU A 38 -18.94 -6.82 4.15
N GLY A 39 -18.45 -5.93 5.02
CA GLY A 39 -19.26 -5.12 5.93
C GLY A 39 -19.52 -5.75 7.30
N ASP A 40 -19.09 -7.00 7.53
CA ASP A 40 -19.19 -7.62 8.85
C ASP A 40 -18.21 -6.98 9.84
N THR A 41 -18.61 -6.94 11.10
CA THR A 41 -17.76 -6.49 12.21
C THR A 41 -17.63 -7.63 13.22
N LEU A 42 -16.51 -7.66 13.94
CA LEU A 42 -16.32 -8.69 14.97
C LEU A 42 -17.44 -8.67 16.02
N TRP A 43 -17.89 -7.47 16.40
CA TRP A 43 -19.01 -7.31 17.32
C TRP A 43 -20.32 -7.88 16.77
N GLY A 44 -20.65 -7.59 15.50
CA GLY A 44 -21.85 -8.13 14.86
C GLY A 44 -21.80 -9.65 14.72
N ILE A 45 -20.60 -10.20 14.48
CA ILE A 45 -20.41 -11.65 14.43
C ILE A 45 -20.53 -12.27 15.82
N ALA A 46 -19.88 -11.69 16.83
CA ALA A 46 -19.95 -12.18 18.21
C ALA A 46 -21.39 -12.19 18.75
N ALA A 47 -22.22 -11.24 18.31
CA ALA A 47 -23.64 -11.24 18.62
C ALA A 47 -24.42 -12.46 18.10
N MET A 48 -23.88 -13.23 17.16
CA MET A 48 -24.45 -14.49 16.70
C MET A 48 -24.09 -15.67 17.60
N PHE A 49 -22.90 -15.63 18.22
CA PHE A 49 -22.39 -16.69 19.09
C PHE A 49 -22.78 -16.49 20.56
N LEU A 50 -22.91 -15.24 21.01
CA LEU A 50 -23.13 -14.90 22.41
C LEU A 50 -24.56 -14.47 22.72
N VAL A 51 -24.99 -14.74 23.95
CA VAL A 51 -26.23 -14.18 24.52
C VAL A 51 -26.08 -12.68 24.71
N ASP A 52 -24.97 -12.25 25.30
CA ASP A 52 -24.60 -10.85 25.44
C ASP A 52 -23.35 -10.54 24.62
N PRO A 53 -23.50 -9.83 23.48
CA PRO A 53 -22.38 -9.49 22.62
C PRO A 53 -21.28 -8.72 23.35
N TRP A 54 -21.56 -7.99 24.45
CA TRP A 54 -20.55 -7.21 25.16
C TRP A 54 -19.38 -8.04 25.72
N HIS A 55 -19.59 -9.33 25.96
CA HIS A 55 -18.55 -10.24 26.47
C HIS A 55 -17.60 -10.75 25.37
N TRP A 56 -17.75 -10.28 24.13
CA TRP A 56 -16.86 -10.66 23.02
C TRP A 56 -15.36 -10.44 23.31
N PRO A 57 -14.90 -9.40 24.04
CA PRO A 57 -13.47 -9.23 24.32
C PRO A 57 -12.91 -10.30 25.26
N GLU A 58 -13.77 -10.93 26.07
CA GLU A 58 -13.37 -11.92 27.07
C GLU A 58 -13.12 -13.30 26.43
N ILE A 59 -13.94 -13.65 25.43
CA ILE A 59 -13.82 -14.92 24.72
C ILE A 59 -12.95 -14.83 23.45
N TRP A 60 -12.61 -13.61 23.02
CA TRP A 60 -11.74 -13.41 21.87
C TRP A 60 -10.30 -13.75 22.26
N GLN A 61 -9.90 -15.00 22.04
CA GLN A 61 -8.55 -15.42 22.36
C GLN A 61 -7.58 -14.85 21.34
N VAL A 62 -6.52 -14.24 21.87
CA VAL A 62 -5.41 -13.57 21.19
C VAL A 62 -4.86 -14.46 20.08
N ASN A 63 -5.30 -14.22 18.85
CA ASN A 63 -4.47 -14.50 17.68
C ASN A 63 -3.29 -13.55 17.80
N LEU A 64 -2.18 -14.03 18.38
CA LEU A 64 -0.96 -13.26 18.65
C LEU A 64 -0.43 -12.50 17.41
N ASP A 65 -0.86 -12.91 16.22
CA ASP A 65 -0.49 -12.30 14.95
C ASP A 65 -1.44 -11.15 14.50
N ILE A 66 -2.47 -10.81 15.28
CA ILE A 66 -3.44 -9.75 14.96
C ILE A 66 -3.42 -8.68 16.06
N ASP A 67 -2.62 -7.64 15.87
CA ASP A 67 -2.46 -6.51 16.81
C ASP A 67 -3.78 -5.75 17.07
N ASN A 68 -4.71 -5.78 16.14
CA ASN A 68 -6.02 -5.12 16.26
C ASN A 68 -7.16 -6.13 16.03
N PRO A 69 -7.95 -6.48 17.07
CA PRO A 69 -9.06 -7.44 17.01
C PRO A 69 -10.11 -7.13 15.94
N HIS A 70 -10.24 -5.86 15.50
CA HIS A 70 -11.15 -5.47 14.44
C HIS A 70 -10.67 -5.83 13.03
N LEU A 71 -9.43 -6.32 12.84
CA LEU A 71 -8.86 -6.69 11.54
C LEU A 71 -9.29 -8.10 11.09
N ILE A 72 -10.59 -8.28 10.95
CA ILE A 72 -11.19 -9.42 10.24
C ILE A 72 -11.42 -9.04 8.78
N TYR A 73 -11.16 -9.96 7.85
CA TYR A 73 -11.32 -9.72 6.42
C TYR A 73 -12.37 -10.65 5.82
N PRO A 74 -13.08 -10.22 4.77
CA PRO A 74 -13.96 -11.10 4.01
C PRO A 74 -13.23 -12.37 3.54
N GLY A 75 -13.82 -13.53 3.83
CA GLY A 75 -13.23 -14.83 3.57
C GLY A 75 -12.44 -15.44 4.73
N ASP A 76 -12.21 -14.69 5.82
CA ASP A 76 -11.80 -15.28 7.09
C ASP A 76 -12.94 -16.10 7.69
N GLU A 77 -12.59 -17.05 8.54
CA GLU A 77 -13.56 -17.87 9.24
C GLU A 77 -13.41 -17.70 10.75
N ILE A 78 -14.46 -17.25 11.41
CA ILE A 78 -14.56 -17.20 12.86
C ILE A 78 -15.07 -18.55 13.33
N ILE A 79 -14.32 -19.20 14.22
CA ILE A 79 -14.65 -20.52 14.75
C ILE A 79 -14.75 -20.46 16.27
N LEU A 80 -15.76 -21.15 16.80
CA LEU A 80 -15.87 -21.37 18.23
C LEU A 80 -14.99 -22.57 18.61
N LYS A 81 -14.06 -22.36 19.55
CA LYS A 81 -13.22 -23.41 20.13
C LYS A 81 -13.44 -23.48 21.62
N TYR A 82 -13.34 -24.68 22.17
CA TYR A 82 -13.34 -24.88 23.62
C TYR A 82 -11.91 -25.14 24.07
N VAL A 83 -11.39 -24.27 24.93
CA VAL A 83 -10.10 -24.48 25.59
C VAL A 83 -10.41 -24.91 27.02
N GLY A 84 -10.47 -26.23 27.23
CA GLY A 84 -11.00 -26.78 28.48
C GLY A 84 -12.52 -26.60 28.55
N MET A 85 -13.01 -25.87 29.56
CA MET A 85 -14.44 -25.54 29.73
C MET A 85 -14.80 -24.14 29.21
N ASP A 86 -13.80 -23.35 28.78
CA ASP A 86 -14.00 -21.96 28.38
C ASP A 86 -14.22 -21.86 26.87
N PRO A 87 -15.37 -21.31 26.42
CA PRO A 87 -15.62 -21.06 25.01
C PRO A 87 -14.83 -19.84 24.53
N GLN A 88 -14.20 -19.97 23.37
CA GLN A 88 -13.34 -18.94 22.78
C GLN A 88 -13.57 -18.80 21.28
N LEU A 89 -13.61 -17.57 20.81
CA LEU A 89 -13.67 -17.25 19.39
C LEU A 89 -12.26 -17.09 18.83
N ALA A 90 -11.98 -17.77 17.74
CA ALA A 90 -10.70 -17.70 17.03
C ALA A 90 -10.91 -17.42 15.53
N VAL A 91 -9.98 -16.69 14.91
CA VAL A 91 -9.95 -16.47 13.46
C VAL A 91 -9.08 -17.52 12.79
N ARG A 92 -9.61 -18.17 11.78
CA ARG A 92 -8.85 -18.93 10.79
C ARG A 92 -8.77 -18.10 9.52
N ARG A 93 -7.57 -17.61 9.17
CA ARG A 93 -7.34 -16.90 7.91
C ARG A 93 -7.58 -17.84 6.73
N GLY A 94 -8.39 -17.43 5.76
CA GLY A 94 -8.63 -18.21 4.55
C GLY A 94 -7.38 -18.36 3.66
N PRO A 95 -7.41 -19.22 2.61
CA PRO A 95 -6.27 -19.52 1.73
C PRO A 95 -5.71 -18.35 0.88
N GLY A 96 -6.10 -17.10 1.19
CA GLY A 96 -5.55 -15.87 0.63
C GLY A 96 -5.15 -14.83 1.69
N GLY A 97 -4.92 -15.24 2.94
CA GLY A 97 -4.83 -14.43 4.17
C GLY A 97 -3.78 -13.30 4.24
N ARG A 98 -3.14 -12.92 3.13
CA ARG A 98 -2.22 -11.77 3.03
C ARG A 98 -2.52 -10.85 1.84
N SER A 99 -3.54 -11.14 1.04
CA SER A 99 -3.79 -10.42 -0.21
C SER A 99 -5.28 -10.10 -0.38
N TYR A 100 -5.74 -9.02 0.26
CA TYR A 100 -6.99 -8.39 -0.14
C TYR A 100 -6.78 -7.77 -1.53
N LYS A 101 -7.36 -8.37 -2.58
CA LYS A 101 -7.50 -7.71 -3.86
C LYS A 101 -8.48 -6.56 -3.64
N LEU A 102 -7.96 -5.35 -3.40
CA LEU A 102 -8.75 -4.13 -3.37
C LEU A 102 -9.51 -4.03 -4.70
N LYS A 103 -10.80 -4.37 -4.70
CA LYS A 103 -11.67 -4.06 -5.81
C LYS A 103 -11.80 -2.53 -5.85
N PRO A 104 -11.62 -1.89 -7.02
CA PRO A 104 -11.55 -0.43 -7.12
C PRO A 104 -12.87 0.31 -6.79
N GLU A 105 -13.97 -0.41 -6.52
CA GLU A 105 -15.33 0.14 -6.55
C GLU A 105 -15.92 0.54 -5.18
N GLN A 106 -15.19 0.36 -4.06
CA GLN A 106 -15.72 0.69 -2.74
C GLN A 106 -15.88 2.22 -2.59
N ARG A 107 -17.12 2.72 -2.77
CA ARG A 107 -17.48 4.10 -2.47
C ARG A 107 -17.33 4.35 -0.97
N VAL A 108 -16.30 5.10 -0.60
CA VAL A 108 -16.09 5.58 0.77
C VAL A 108 -17.30 6.41 1.20
N ARG A 109 -17.98 6.00 2.28
CA ARG A 109 -19.10 6.73 2.87
C ARG A 109 -18.52 7.88 3.70
N HIS A 110 -19.18 9.05 3.68
CA HIS A 110 -18.70 10.32 4.26
C HIS A 110 -18.36 10.28 5.78
N SER A 111 -18.68 9.20 6.49
CA SER A 111 -18.42 9.00 7.93
C SER A 111 -17.26 8.05 8.26
N ASP A 112 -16.66 7.38 7.29
CA ASP A 112 -15.56 6.43 7.55
C ASP A 112 -14.20 7.14 7.51
N ARG A 113 -13.44 7.04 8.61
CA ARG A 113 -12.08 7.62 8.79
C ARG A 113 -10.99 6.94 7.94
N TYR A 114 -11.36 6.21 6.91
CA TYR A 114 -10.42 5.58 5.98
C TYR A 114 -10.42 6.37 4.67
N GLU A 115 -9.67 7.46 4.65
CA GLU A 115 -9.36 8.14 3.40
C GLU A 115 -8.36 7.26 2.62
N LYS A 116 -8.87 6.58 1.59
CA LYS A 116 -8.04 5.80 0.68
C LYS A 116 -7.08 6.76 -0.04
N LEU A 117 -5.84 6.79 0.43
CA LEU A 117 -4.76 7.54 -0.22
C LEU A 117 -4.42 6.83 -1.53
N GLU A 118 -4.99 7.32 -2.62
CA GLU A 118 -4.60 6.96 -3.97
C GLU A 118 -3.55 7.96 -4.48
N PRO A 119 -2.57 7.52 -5.28
CA PRO A 119 -1.64 8.44 -5.91
C PRO A 119 -2.41 9.41 -6.79
N ARG A 120 -2.42 10.70 -6.41
CA ARG A 120 -3.05 11.78 -7.16
C ARG A 120 -1.97 12.67 -7.73
N VAL A 121 -2.13 13.04 -9.00
CA VAL A 121 -1.30 14.08 -9.60
C VAL A 121 -1.65 15.40 -8.92
N ARG A 122 -0.66 16.01 -8.27
CA ARG A 122 -0.79 17.32 -7.66
C ARG A 122 -0.39 18.37 -8.70
N ILE A 123 -1.38 19.07 -9.24
CA ILE A 123 -1.16 20.16 -10.20
C ILE A 123 -1.18 21.45 -9.40
N GLU A 124 -0.01 22.04 -9.20
CA GLU A 124 0.11 23.38 -8.64
C GLU A 124 0.22 24.37 -9.82
N PRO A 125 -0.63 25.40 -9.89
CA PRO A 125 -0.50 26.42 -10.91
C PRO A 125 0.88 27.09 -10.75
N LEU A 126 1.59 27.31 -11.85
CA LEU A 126 2.85 28.04 -11.81
C LEU A 126 2.57 29.48 -11.34
N SER A 127 2.84 29.74 -10.06
CA SER A 127 2.68 31.06 -9.43
C SER A 127 3.76 32.07 -9.84
N GLY A 128 4.62 31.73 -10.80
CA GLY A 128 5.74 32.57 -11.24
C GLY A 128 6.25 32.21 -12.63
N THR A 129 7.13 33.05 -13.17
CA THR A 129 7.76 32.88 -14.48
C THR A 129 8.61 31.61 -14.53
N ILE A 130 8.56 30.89 -15.65
CA ILE A 130 9.46 29.77 -15.94
C ILE A 130 10.90 30.29 -15.81
N PRO A 131 11.72 29.76 -14.88
CA PRO A 131 13.09 30.21 -14.75
C PRO A 131 13.86 29.87 -16.03
N ALA A 132 14.77 30.76 -16.44
CA ALA A 132 15.68 30.44 -17.53
C ALA A 132 16.46 29.17 -17.18
N ILE A 133 16.58 28.26 -18.14
CA ILE A 133 17.41 27.06 -17.98
C ILE A 133 18.86 27.54 -17.82
N PRO A 134 19.55 27.19 -16.73
CA PRO A 134 20.90 27.67 -16.51
C PRO A 134 21.85 26.97 -17.50
N LEU A 135 22.82 27.72 -18.03
CA LEU A 135 23.63 27.30 -19.17
C LEU A 135 24.49 26.06 -18.85
N ASP A 136 24.91 25.91 -17.61
CA ASP A 136 25.65 24.75 -17.09
C ASP A 136 24.84 23.44 -17.18
N ALA A 137 23.54 23.48 -16.94
CA ALA A 137 22.65 22.32 -17.02
C ALA A 137 22.49 21.79 -18.46
N VAL A 138 22.69 22.64 -19.47
CA VAL A 138 22.57 22.28 -20.89
C VAL A 138 23.92 22.25 -21.61
N ALA A 139 25.02 22.66 -20.97
CA ALA A 139 26.34 22.75 -21.60
C ALA A 139 26.78 21.42 -22.22
N SER A 140 26.52 20.29 -21.54
CA SER A 140 26.83 18.95 -22.05
C SER A 140 25.94 18.51 -23.23
N LEU A 141 24.71 19.02 -23.30
CA LEU A 141 23.78 18.76 -24.41
C LEU A 141 24.09 19.63 -25.63
N ILE A 142 24.66 20.81 -25.42
CA ILE A 142 25.12 21.74 -26.46
C ILE A 142 26.51 21.35 -26.98
N SER A 143 27.16 20.38 -26.35
CA SER A 143 28.49 19.94 -26.74
C SER A 143 28.47 19.19 -28.08
N THR A 144 28.96 19.88 -29.12
CA THR A 144 29.69 19.38 -30.30
C THR A 144 28.95 19.17 -31.63
N GLY A 145 27.66 19.50 -31.75
CA GLY A 145 26.97 19.50 -33.04
C GLY A 145 26.71 20.91 -33.55
N ARG A 146 27.32 21.34 -34.65
CA ARG A 146 26.90 22.56 -35.34
C ARG A 146 25.73 22.21 -36.26
N ILE A 147 24.57 22.83 -36.03
CA ILE A 147 23.45 22.71 -36.96
C ILE A 147 23.66 23.76 -38.04
N VAL A 148 23.72 23.33 -39.28
CA VAL A 148 23.92 24.16 -40.47
C VAL A 148 22.87 23.78 -41.51
N GLU A 149 22.54 24.72 -42.38
CA GLU A 149 21.63 24.49 -43.50
C GLU A 149 22.31 23.62 -44.56
N GLU A 150 21.52 22.86 -45.32
CA GLU A 150 22.03 21.94 -46.35
C GLU A 150 22.88 22.67 -47.40
N GLU A 151 22.44 23.85 -47.84
CA GLU A 151 23.19 24.70 -48.78
C GLU A 151 24.54 25.14 -48.21
N THR A 152 24.60 25.41 -46.90
CA THR A 152 25.85 25.78 -46.22
C THR A 152 26.84 24.60 -46.19
N LEU A 153 26.35 23.36 -46.02
CA LEU A 153 27.18 22.14 -46.06
C LEU A 153 27.70 21.80 -47.46
N GLU A 154 26.91 22.08 -48.49
CA GLU A 154 27.32 21.83 -49.87
C GLU A 154 28.42 22.81 -50.32
N LEU A 155 28.30 24.07 -49.93
CA LEU A 155 29.28 25.12 -50.23
C LEU A 155 30.49 25.10 -49.29
N ALA A 156 30.45 24.31 -48.22
CA ALA A 156 31.51 24.22 -47.23
C ALA A 156 32.81 23.71 -47.86
N PRO A 157 33.94 24.41 -47.67
CA PRO A 157 35.25 23.92 -48.08
C PRO A 157 35.58 22.52 -47.53
N ARG A 158 36.19 21.67 -48.35
CA ARG A 158 36.51 20.29 -47.99
C ARG A 158 38.01 20.05 -47.98
N ILE A 159 38.47 19.34 -46.95
CA ILE A 159 39.84 18.81 -46.88
C ILE A 159 39.89 17.57 -47.77
N LEU A 160 40.80 17.56 -48.75
CA LEU A 160 40.93 16.46 -49.71
C LEU A 160 41.90 15.39 -49.20
N SER A 161 43.06 15.83 -48.71
CA SER A 161 44.13 14.94 -48.25
C SER A 161 45.13 15.67 -47.38
N GLY A 162 45.76 14.94 -46.48
CA GLY A 162 47.00 15.34 -45.85
C GLY A 162 48.17 15.31 -46.83
N LYS A 163 49.24 16.03 -46.49
CA LYS A 163 50.54 15.88 -47.15
C LYS A 163 51.27 14.58 -46.72
N SER A 164 50.88 14.00 -45.60
CA SER A 164 51.39 12.75 -45.04
C SER A 164 50.34 11.64 -45.24
N GLU A 165 50.76 10.37 -45.33
CA GLU A 165 49.88 9.20 -45.48
C GLU A 165 49.12 8.82 -44.19
N ARG A 166 48.63 9.81 -43.45
CA ARG A 166 47.88 9.61 -42.21
C ARG A 166 46.54 10.33 -42.26
N LEU A 167 45.57 9.72 -41.60
CA LEU A 167 44.18 10.21 -41.55
C LEU A 167 43.96 11.25 -40.45
N ILE A 168 44.85 11.32 -39.45
CA ILE A 168 44.73 12.23 -38.30
C ILE A 168 45.81 13.31 -38.40
N PHE A 169 45.38 14.57 -38.36
CA PHE A 169 46.24 15.74 -38.37
C PHE A 169 46.38 16.34 -36.98
N GLY A 170 47.56 16.84 -36.67
CA GLY A 170 47.87 17.59 -35.48
C GLY A 170 48.38 19.00 -35.80
N PRO A 171 48.63 19.82 -34.77
CA PRO A 171 49.22 21.15 -34.95
C PRO A 171 50.52 21.09 -35.75
N GLY A 172 50.62 21.93 -36.79
CA GLY A 172 51.78 22.01 -37.68
C GLY A 172 51.70 21.16 -38.95
N ASP A 173 50.67 20.32 -39.09
CA ASP A 173 50.48 19.51 -40.29
C ASP A 173 49.97 20.33 -41.47
N GLN A 174 50.41 19.94 -42.66
CA GLN A 174 49.97 20.52 -43.93
C GLN A 174 48.94 19.60 -44.60
N PHE A 175 47.89 20.19 -45.15
CA PHE A 175 46.83 19.51 -45.89
C PHE A 175 46.46 20.28 -47.16
N TYR A 176 45.81 19.59 -48.08
CA TYR A 176 45.21 20.17 -49.28
C TYR A 176 43.71 20.28 -49.10
N ALA A 177 43.16 21.42 -49.48
CA ALA A 177 41.74 21.71 -49.38
C ALA A 177 41.19 22.26 -50.70
N ARG A 178 39.87 22.11 -50.89
CA ARG A 178 39.12 22.62 -52.03
C ARG A 178 37.95 23.46 -51.52
N GLY A 179 37.72 24.61 -52.15
CA GLY A 179 36.63 25.53 -51.83
C GLY A 179 37.13 26.96 -51.69
N THR A 180 36.22 27.87 -51.39
CA THR A 180 36.53 29.27 -51.09
C THR A 180 36.79 29.43 -49.59
N TRP A 181 38.02 29.79 -49.24
CA TRP A 181 38.43 30.05 -47.86
C TRP A 181 38.59 31.56 -47.67
N GLN A 182 38.09 32.11 -46.56
CA GLN A 182 38.41 33.48 -46.19
C GLN A 182 39.86 33.53 -45.67
N GLU A 183 40.63 34.54 -46.08
CA GLU A 183 42.07 34.65 -45.78
C GLU A 183 42.37 34.69 -44.27
N GLU A 184 41.40 35.06 -43.43
CA GLU A 184 41.52 35.18 -41.97
C GLU A 184 40.99 33.95 -41.20
N THR A 185 40.70 32.85 -41.90
CA THR A 185 40.17 31.63 -41.26
C THR A 185 41.27 30.91 -40.47
N SER A 186 41.31 31.11 -39.15
CA SER A 186 42.25 30.43 -38.24
C SER A 186 41.72 29.11 -37.68
N VAL A 187 40.39 28.95 -37.64
CA VAL A 187 39.70 27.75 -37.17
C VAL A 187 38.58 27.42 -38.14
N TYR A 188 38.50 26.16 -38.58
CA TYR A 188 37.46 25.68 -39.48
C TYR A 188 36.89 24.35 -38.98
N GLY A 189 35.57 24.26 -38.94
CA GLY A 189 34.81 23.08 -38.55
C GLY A 189 33.35 23.26 -38.95
N ILE A 190 32.80 22.23 -39.59
CA ILE A 190 31.37 22.10 -39.90
C ILE A 190 30.80 20.90 -39.16
#